data_AF-A0A268QYA6-F1
#
_entry.id   AF-A0A268QYA6-F1
#
_cell.length_a   1.000
_cell.length_b   1.000
_cell.length_c   1.000
_cell.angle_alpha   90.00
_cell.angle_beta   90.00
_cell.angle_gamma   90.00
#
_symmetry.space_group_name_H-M   'P 1'
#
loop_
_entity.id
_entity.type
_entity.pdbx_description
1 polymer ?
#
loop_
_entity_poly.entity_id
_entity_poly.type
_entity_poly.pdbx_seq_one_letter_code
_entity_poly.pdbx_strand_id
1 'polypeptide(L)' 'SNYDQKVSLAIASNDLPDAMIVGPVELRQMYEAGQLADLTEVYEQYASPAIKRILESTNGLAKESVTFDGKMMAIPSVQ' A
#
# COMPACT_ATOMS: atom_id res chain seq x y z
N SER A 1 15.81 -1.90 11.67
CA SER A 1 15.76 -2.76 12.88
C SER A 1 14.71 -2.30 13.89
N ASN A 2 14.75 -1.09 14.46
CA ASN A 2 13.72 -0.66 15.43
C ASN A 2 12.34 -0.37 14.78
N TYR A 3 12.32 0.17 13.56
CA TYR A 3 11.07 0.44 12.85
C TYR A 3 10.39 -0.87 12.39
N ASP A 4 11.14 -1.73 11.72
CA ASP A 4 10.63 -3.01 11.19
C ASP A 4 10.05 -3.91 12.29
N GLN A 5 10.67 -3.91 13.48
CA GLN A 5 10.14 -4.62 14.66
C GLN A 5 8.81 -4.04 15.14
N LYS A 6 8.65 -2.71 15.14
CA LYS A 6 7.39 -2.05 15.51
C LYS A 6 6.29 -2.32 14.49
N VAL A 7 6.61 -2.29 13.19
CA VAL A 7 5.68 -2.64 12.12
C VAL A 7 5.22 -4.09 12.27
N SER A 8 6.17 -5.01 12.47
CA SER A 8 5.86 -6.44 12.66
C SER A 8 4.94 -6.67 13.86
N LEU A 9 5.20 -5.98 14.98
CA LEU A 9 4.37 -6.08 16.18
C LEU A 9 2.96 -5.53 15.94
N ALA A 10 2.85 -4.35 15.32
CA ALA A 10 1.56 -3.72 15.00
C ALA A 10 0.69 -4.61 14.10
N ILE A 11 1.29 -5.22 13.06
CA ILE A 11 0.64 -6.18 12.17
C ILE A 11 0.15 -7.40 12.96
N ALA A 12 1.02 -8.00 13.78
CA ALA A 12 0.70 -9.18 14.56
C ALA A 12 -0.37 -8.94 15.63
N SER A 13 -0.41 -7.73 16.23
CA SER A 13 -1.39 -7.35 17.24
C SER A 13 -2.68 -6.77 16.67
N ASN A 14 -2.74 -6.54 15.35
CA ASN A 14 -3.82 -5.81 14.70
C ASN A 14 -4.08 -4.42 15.31
N ASP A 15 -3.03 -3.80 15.87
CA ASP A 15 -3.06 -2.45 16.46
C ASP A 15 -2.27 -1.52 15.55
N LEU A 16 -2.92 -1.14 14.45
CA LEU A 16 -2.32 -0.43 13.34
C LEU A 16 -2.59 1.08 13.48
N PRO A 17 -1.61 1.95 13.17
CA PRO A 17 -1.89 3.36 12.96
C PRO A 17 -2.66 3.55 11.65
N ASP A 18 -3.13 4.77 11.39
CA ASP A 18 -3.88 5.10 10.17
C ASP A 18 -3.11 4.83 8.87
N ALA A 19 -1.78 5.01 8.89
CA ALA A 19 -0.90 4.72 7.76
C ALA A 19 0.49 4.29 8.23
N MET A 20 1.12 3.39 7.46
CA MET A 20 2.48 2.91 7.69
C MET A 20 3.24 2.75 6.38
N ILE A 21 4.57 2.82 6.47
CA ILE A 21 5.45 2.41 5.37
C ILE A 21 5.78 0.95 5.59
N VAL A 22 5.52 0.13 4.58
CA VAL A 22 5.70 -1.32 4.64
C VAL A 22 6.48 -1.81 3.42
N GLY A 23 7.20 -2.92 3.60
CA GLY A 23 7.80 -3.64 2.49
C GLY A 23 6.78 -4.56 1.80
N PRO A 24 7.18 -5.22 0.69
CA PRO A 24 6.31 -6.14 -0.04
C PRO A 24 5.85 -7.34 0.78
N VAL A 25 6.68 -7.81 1.73
CA VAL A 25 6.36 -8.95 2.60
C VAL A 25 5.27 -8.57 3.58
N GLU A 26 5.44 -7.45 4.29
CA GLU A 26 4.46 -6.93 5.25
C GLU A 26 3.15 -6.56 4.55
N LEU A 27 3.20 -5.94 3.37
CA LEU A 27 2.01 -5.62 2.58
C LEU A 27 1.18 -6.87 2.27
N ARG A 28 1.82 -7.96 1.85
CA ARG A 28 1.12 -9.23 1.58
C ARG A 28 0.52 -9.83 2.86
N GLN A 29 1.26 -9.80 3.97
CA GLN A 29 0.75 -10.29 5.25
C GLN A 29 -0.49 -9.52 5.70
N MET A 30 -0.46 -8.19 5.60
CA MET A 30 -1.61 -7.34 5.93
C MET A 30 -2.80 -7.58 5.00
N TYR A 31 -2.54 -7.83 3.70
CA TYR A 31 -3.59 -8.20 2.75
C TYR A 31 -4.28 -9.51 3.14
N GLU A 32 -3.51 -10.57 3.38
CA GLU A 32 -4.02 -11.88 3.77
C GLU A 32 -4.76 -11.83 5.13
N ALA A 33 -4.34 -10.93 6.02
CA ALA A 33 -4.99 -10.69 7.31
C ALA A 33 -6.25 -9.78 7.22
N GLY A 34 -6.59 -9.25 6.04
CA GLY A 34 -7.74 -8.35 5.86
C GLY A 34 -7.58 -7.00 6.56
N GLN A 35 -6.34 -6.54 6.74
CA GLN A 35 -6.00 -5.34 7.52
C GLN A 35 -5.92 -4.06 6.67
N LEU A 36 -6.08 -4.17 5.35
CA LEU A 36 -5.90 -3.08 4.41
C LEU A 36 -7.25 -2.59 3.87
N ALA A 37 -7.36 -1.28 3.70
CA ALA A 37 -8.49 -0.67 3.01
C ALA A 37 -8.34 -0.80 1.49
N ASP A 38 -9.46 -0.91 0.79
CA ASP A 38 -9.50 -0.75 -0.66
C ASP A 38 -9.40 0.75 -1.01
N LEU A 39 -8.27 1.14 -1.60
CA LEU A 39 -7.98 2.53 -1.95
C LEU A 39 -8.33 2.86 -3.41
N THR A 40 -8.88 1.91 -4.16
CA THR A 40 -9.08 2.05 -5.62
C THR A 40 -9.90 3.28 -5.98
N GLU A 41 -11.07 3.43 -5.36
CA GLU A 41 -11.98 4.55 -5.66
C GLU A 41 -11.39 5.90 -5.19
N VAL A 42 -10.78 5.92 -4.01
CA VAL A 42 -10.17 7.13 -3.43
C VAL A 42 -9.01 7.61 -4.31
N TYR A 43 -8.17 6.69 -4.77
CA TYR A 43 -7.10 7.01 -5.71
C TYR A 43 -7.66 7.61 -7.01
N GLU A 44 -8.68 6.99 -7.60
CA GLU A 44 -9.22 7.48 -8.87
C GLU A 44 -9.89 8.86 -8.75
N GLN A 45 -10.55 9.14 -7.63
CA GLN A 45 -11.24 10.41 -7.40
C GLN A 45 -10.30 11.54 -6.97
N TYR A 46 -9.33 11.26 -6.10
CA TYR A 46 -8.58 12.30 -5.39
C TYR A 46 -7.10 12.38 -5.74
N ALA A 47 -6.51 11.38 -6.40
CA ALA A 47 -5.11 11.47 -6.81
C ALA A 47 -4.93 12.60 -7.84
N SER A 48 -3.97 13.49 -7.56
CA SER A 48 -3.72 14.62 -8.46
C SER A 48 -3.22 14.14 -9.83
N PRO A 49 -3.45 14.90 -10.91
CA PRO A 49 -2.92 14.57 -12.23
C PRO A 49 -1.40 14.38 -12.25
N ALA A 50 -0.67 15.05 -11.36
CA ALA A 50 0.77 14.87 -11.23
C ALA A 50 1.12 13.49 -10.67
N ILE A 51 0.45 13.05 -9.59
CA ILE A 51 0.66 11.72 -9.01
C ILE A 51 0.28 10.62 -10.00
N LYS A 52 -0.85 10.76 -10.70
CA LYS A 52 -1.26 9.79 -11.74
C LYS A 52 -0.21 9.65 -12.83
N ARG A 53 0.31 10.77 -13.36
CA ARG A 53 1.38 10.77 -14.36
C ARG A 53 2.67 10.10 -13.88
N ILE A 54 3.04 10.32 -12.62
CA ILE A 54 4.23 9.67 -12.05
C ILE A 54 4.03 8.14 -12.02
N LEU A 55 2.87 7.66 -11.57
CA LEU A 55 2.60 6.21 -11.55
C LEU A 55 2.48 5.61 -12.95
N GLU A 56 1.85 6.32 -13.89
CA GLU A 56 1.77 5.92 -15.30
C GLU A 56 3.15 5.80 -15.95
N SER A 57 4.12 6.64 -15.55
CA SER A 57 5.50 6.57 -16.06
C SER A 57 6.22 5.26 -15.73
N THR A 58 5.71 4.49 -14.75
CA THR A 58 6.22 3.15 -14.42
C THR A 58 5.68 2.05 -15.34
N ASN A 59 4.96 2.40 -16.40
CA ASN A 59 4.24 1.48 -17.27
C ASN A 59 3.27 0.56 -16.50
N GLY A 60 2.68 1.06 -15.41
CA GLY A 60 1.74 0.34 -14.57
C GLY A 60 2.35 -0.56 -13.50
N LEU A 61 3.66 -0.81 -13.51
CA LEU A 61 4.33 -1.72 -12.57
C LEU A 61 4.15 -1.29 -11.11
N ALA A 62 4.19 0.02 -10.84
CA ALA A 62 4.00 0.52 -9.48
C ALA A 62 2.55 0.33 -8.99
N LYS A 63 1.56 0.46 -9.87
CA LYS A 63 0.15 0.19 -9.52
C LYS A 63 -0.07 -1.30 -9.29
N GLU A 64 0.51 -2.14 -10.14
CA GLU A 64 0.41 -3.60 -10.04
C GLU A 64 1.00 -4.15 -8.74
N SER A 65 2.14 -3.61 -8.28
CA SER A 65 2.83 -4.11 -7.08
C SER A 65 2.04 -3.94 -5.77
N VAL A 66 1.02 -3.09 -5.76
CA VAL A 66 0.13 -2.84 -4.62
C VAL A 66 -1.32 -3.28 -4.90
N THR A 67 -1.57 -3.91 -6.04
CA THR A 67 -2.90 -4.38 -6.43
C THR A 67 -3.07 -5.86 -6.11
N PHE A 68 -4.11 -6.19 -5.37
CA PHE A 68 -4.49 -7.56 -5.03
C PHE A 68 -5.95 -7.76 -5.38
N ASP A 69 -6.28 -8.84 -6.08
CA ASP A 69 -7.64 -9.15 -6.54
C ASP A 69 -8.34 -7.97 -7.25
N GLY A 70 -7.57 -7.24 -8.06
CA GLY A 70 -8.04 -6.08 -8.82
C GLY A 70 -8.21 -4.79 -8.01
N LYS A 71 -7.86 -4.79 -6.71
CA LYS A 71 -8.01 -3.66 -5.80
C LYS A 71 -6.66 -3.10 -5.38
N MET A 72 -6.52 -1.79 -5.41
CA MET A 72 -5.33 -1.09 -4.91
C MET A 72 -5.36 -1.09 -3.37
N MET A 73 -4.46 -1.84 -2.75
CA MET A 73 -4.44 -2.03 -1.29
C MET A 73 -3.39 -1.16 -0.57
N ALA A 74 -2.57 -0.42 -1.32
CA ALA A 74 -1.61 0.55 -0.79
C ALA A 74 -1.30 1.64 -1.83
N ILE A 75 -0.69 2.74 -1.37
CA ILE A 75 -0.14 3.77 -2.25
C ILE A 75 1.33 3.41 -2.55
N PRO A 76 1.71 3.17 -3.81
CA PRO A 76 3.06 2.75 -4.14
C PRO A 76 4.03 3.93 -4.09
N SER A 77 5.23 3.69 -3.55
CA SER A 77 6.34 4.63 -3.65
C SER A 77 7.11 4.38 -4.94
N VAL A 78 7.37 5.46 -5.68
CA VAL A 78 8.07 5.47 -6.96
C VAL A 78 9.25 6.43 -6.80
N GLN A 79 10.39 5.86 -6.42
CA GLN A 79 11.62 6.58 -6.18
C GLN A 79 12.70 6.09 -7.15
#